data_AF-N2ISK0-F1
#
_entry.id   AF-N2ISK0-F1
#
_cell.length_a   1.000
_cell.length_b   1.000
_cell.length_c   1.000
_cell.angle_alpha   90.00
_cell.angle_beta   90.00
_cell.angle_gamma   90.00
#
_symmetry.space_group_name_H-M   'P 1'
#
loop_
_entity.id
_entity.type
_entity.pdbx_description
1 polymer ?
#
loop_
_entity_poly.entity_id
_entity_poly.type
_entity_poly.pdbx_seq_one_letter_code
_entity_poly.pdbx_strand_id
1 'polypeptide(L)'
;MIDPETNSLLVLYDDAQAIYRSKTGKRGLDFSFASVGIQAQGRTTILKLNYRNTIEVLSVARGFATELLRGREAAEDGVPVLIPESAGRLGAFPEFIRCDSAWQEWNCLVERQGKARAER
;
A
#
# COMPACT_ATOMS: atom_id res chain seq x y z
N MET A 1 -17.52 21.03 0.21
CA MET A 1 -18.64 20.81 1.13
C MET A 1 -19.40 19.60 0.61
N ILE A 2 -19.76 18.65 1.47
CA ILE A 2 -20.55 17.47 1.08
C ILE A 2 -21.91 17.96 0.59
N ASP A 3 -22.52 17.23 -0.34
CA ASP A 3 -23.87 17.54 -0.80
C ASP A 3 -24.86 17.50 0.38
N PRO A 4 -25.53 18.62 0.72
CA PRO A 4 -26.45 18.68 1.86
C PRO A 4 -27.68 17.79 1.72
N GLU A 5 -28.10 17.45 0.50
CA GLU A 5 -29.30 16.63 0.28
C GLU A 5 -29.03 15.14 0.55
N THR A 6 -27.82 14.67 0.22
CA THR A 6 -27.46 13.25 0.33
C THR A 6 -26.55 12.94 1.53
N ASN A 7 -25.83 13.94 2.04
CA ASN A 7 -24.83 13.83 3.11
C ASN A 7 -23.91 12.60 2.98
N SER A 8 -23.54 12.26 1.75
CA SER A 8 -22.86 11.02 1.41
C SER A 8 -21.38 11.25 1.14
N LEU A 9 -20.52 10.51 1.84
CA LEU A 9 -19.06 10.56 1.70
C LEU A 9 -18.51 9.14 1.57
N LEU A 10 -17.74 8.90 0.52
CA LEU A 10 -16.96 7.68 0.34
C LEU A 10 -15.48 8.00 0.57
N VAL A 11 -14.85 7.29 1.52
CA VAL A 11 -13.42 7.41 1.80
C VAL A 11 -12.75 6.06 1.52
N LEU A 12 -11.64 6.10 0.78
CA LEU A 12 -10.78 4.96 0.51
C LEU A 12 -9.41 5.28 1.09
N TYR A 13 -8.81 4.35 1.83
CA TYR A 13 -7.48 4.53 2.42
C TYR A 13 -6.77 3.19 2.61
N ASP A 14 -5.46 3.26 2.73
CA ASP A 14 -4.57 2.15 3.06
C ASP A 14 -3.47 2.68 3.99
N ASP A 15 -3.54 2.29 5.27
CA ASP A 15 -2.60 2.77 6.28
C ASP A 15 -1.16 2.28 6.04
N ALA A 16 -0.96 1.18 5.31
CA ALA A 16 0.38 0.70 4.96
C ALA A 16 1.04 1.59 3.90
N GLN A 17 0.26 2.35 3.14
CA GLN A 17 0.71 3.29 2.10
C GLN A 17 0.79 4.75 2.58
N ALA A 18 0.58 5.03 3.87
CA ALA A 18 0.72 6.36 4.44
C ALA A 18 2.21 6.78 4.52
N ILE A 19 2.74 7.33 3.42
CA ILE A 19 4.14 7.79 3.32
C ILE A 19 4.36 9.23 3.82
N TYR A 20 3.30 10.03 3.86
CA TYR A 20 3.35 11.38 4.43
C TYR A 20 3.10 11.29 5.93
N ARG A 21 4.12 11.61 6.72
CA ARG A 21 3.95 11.71 8.18
C ARG A 21 3.28 13.02 8.52
N SER A 22 2.35 12.98 9.47
CA SER A 22 1.86 14.20 10.11
C SER A 22 3.00 14.89 10.87
N LYS A 23 2.82 16.18 11.19
CA LYS A 23 3.78 16.96 11.98
C LYS A 23 4.11 16.34 13.35
N THR A 24 3.28 15.40 13.82
CA THR A 24 3.46 14.69 15.10
C THR A 24 4.21 13.36 14.96
N GLY A 25 4.63 12.97 13.74
CA GLY A 25 5.45 11.79 13.48
C GLY A 25 4.69 10.46 13.43
N LYS A 26 3.37 10.47 13.66
CA LYS A 26 2.50 9.31 13.55
C LYS A 26 2.34 8.88 12.08
N ARG A 27 2.29 7.57 11.84
CA ARG A 27 2.02 6.97 10.52
C ARG A 27 0.56 6.51 10.48
N GLY A 28 -0.25 7.11 9.62
CA GLY A 28 -1.69 6.84 9.48
C GLY A 28 -2.52 8.10 9.69
N LEU A 29 -3.85 7.98 9.68
CA LEU A 29 -4.75 9.06 10.06
C LEU A 29 -4.53 9.40 11.55
N ASP A 30 -4.31 10.69 11.87
CA ASP A 30 -4.14 11.17 13.25
C ASP A 30 -5.44 11.15 14.08
N PHE A 31 -6.55 10.71 13.47
CA PHE A 31 -7.90 10.77 14.00
C PHE A 31 -8.69 9.52 13.57
N SER A 32 -9.71 9.14 14.35
CA SER A 32 -10.66 8.11 13.96
C SER A 32 -11.80 8.74 13.16
N PHE A 33 -12.42 8.01 12.23
CA PHE A 33 -13.56 8.55 11.48
C PHE A 33 -14.70 9.03 12.39
N ALA A 34 -14.91 8.34 13.52
CA ALA A 34 -15.86 8.77 14.54
C ALA A 34 -15.53 10.17 15.10
N SER A 35 -14.25 10.47 15.35
CA SER A 35 -13.84 11.76 15.93
C SER A 35 -14.04 12.96 15.00
N VAL A 36 -14.25 12.73 13.70
CA VAL A 36 -14.58 13.78 12.71
C VAL A 36 -16.03 13.71 12.24
N GLY A 37 -16.89 12.99 12.98
CA GLY A 37 -18.33 12.89 12.69
C GLY A 37 -18.68 12.01 11.50
N ILE A 38 -17.74 11.20 11.00
CA ILE A 38 -18.01 10.25 9.92
C ILE A 38 -18.63 8.98 10.51
N GLN A 39 -19.88 8.72 10.14
CA GLN A 39 -20.64 7.54 10.55
C GLN A 39 -20.29 6.32 9.69
N ALA A 40 -19.08 5.78 9.89
CA ALA A 40 -18.57 4.63 9.13
C ALA A 40 -18.94 3.26 9.72
N GLN A 41 -19.37 3.20 10.99
CA GLN A 41 -19.69 1.93 11.67
C GLN A 41 -20.80 1.17 10.94
N GLY A 42 -20.55 -0.10 10.63
CA GLY A 42 -21.46 -0.94 9.85
C GLY A 42 -21.53 -0.63 8.35
N ARG A 43 -20.74 0.34 7.86
CA ARG A 43 -20.66 0.77 6.44
C ARG A 43 -19.27 0.63 5.85
N THR A 44 -18.36 -0.06 6.54
CA THR A 44 -16.99 -0.31 6.09
C THR A 44 -16.91 -1.60 5.28
N THR A 45 -16.31 -1.52 4.10
CA THR A 45 -15.97 -2.68 3.27
C THR A 45 -14.47 -2.84 3.18
N ILE A 46 -13.99 -4.05 3.44
CA ILE A 46 -12.58 -4.39 3.31
C ILE A 46 -12.34 -5.04 1.93
N LEU A 47 -11.42 -4.48 1.16
CA LEU A 47 -10.97 -5.06 -0.12
C LEU A 47 -9.70 -5.88 0.11
N LYS A 48 -9.82 -7.21 0.14
CA LYS A 48 -8.70 -8.12 0.44
C LYS A 48 -7.88 -8.53 -0.78
N LEU A 49 -8.52 -8.58 -1.95
CA LEU A 49 -7.93 -9.13 -3.17
C LEU A 49 -7.13 -8.07 -3.95
N ASN A 50 -5.88 -8.40 -4.24
CA ASN A 50 -4.99 -7.63 -5.10
C ASN A 50 -5.02 -8.19 -6.53
N TYR A 51 -5.58 -7.38 -7.44
CA TYR A 51 -5.69 -7.70 -8.86
C TYR A 51 -4.55 -7.12 -9.70
N ARG A 52 -3.70 -6.26 -9.13
CA ARG A 52 -2.66 -5.53 -9.85
C ARG A 52 -1.37 -6.33 -9.96
N ASN A 53 -0.91 -6.85 -8.84
CA ASN A 53 0.42 -7.43 -8.70
C ASN A 53 0.38 -8.95 -8.85
N THR A 54 1.52 -9.53 -9.24
CA THR A 54 1.69 -10.98 -9.26
C THR A 54 1.90 -11.53 -7.85
N ILE A 55 1.72 -12.85 -7.69
CA ILE A 55 1.96 -13.56 -6.42
C ILE A 55 3.39 -13.33 -5.94
N GLU A 56 4.37 -13.30 -6.85
CA GLU A 56 5.79 -13.12 -6.54
C GLU A 56 6.07 -11.73 -5.97
N VAL A 57 5.56 -10.67 -6.63
CA VAL A 57 5.67 -9.28 -6.14
C VAL A 57 5.00 -9.14 -4.76
N LEU A 58 3.81 -9.72 -4.59
CA LEU A 58 3.10 -9.69 -3.31
C LEU A 58 3.84 -10.44 -2.20
N SER A 59 4.48 -11.55 -2.53
CA SER A 59 5.24 -12.35 -1.57
C SER A 59 6.44 -11.57 -1.03
N VAL A 60 7.15 -10.85 -1.89
CA VAL A 60 8.25 -9.96 -1.49
C VAL A 60 7.73 -8.81 -0.61
N ALA A 61 6.67 -8.12 -1.05
CA ALA A 61 6.06 -7.04 -0.29
C ALA A 61 5.59 -7.48 1.10
N ARG A 62 5.00 -8.67 1.21
CA ARG A 62 4.58 -9.27 2.49
C ARG A 62 5.76 -9.50 3.43
N GLY A 63 6.93 -9.90 2.90
CA GLY A 63 8.15 -10.05 3.69
C GLY A 63 8.54 -8.74 4.38
N PHE A 64 8.57 -7.63 3.64
CA PHE A 64 8.88 -6.30 4.21
C PHE A 64 7.79 -5.78 5.14
N ALA A 65 6.53 -5.96 4.75
CA ALA A 65 5.38 -5.47 5.49
C ALA A 65 5.25 -6.14 6.86
N THR A 66 5.59 -7.43 6.98
CA THR A 66 5.54 -8.16 8.24
C THR A 66 6.40 -7.51 9.33
N GLU A 67 7.63 -7.09 8.98
CA GLU A 67 8.51 -6.38 9.91
C GLU A 67 7.99 -4.97 10.26
N LEU A 68 7.40 -4.26 9.28
CA LEU A 68 6.89 -2.90 9.47
C LEU A 68 5.57 -2.85 10.27
N LEU A 69 4.71 -3.85 10.09
CA LEU A 69 3.33 -3.88 10.61
C LEU A 69 3.22 -4.58 11.97
N ARG A 70 4.21 -5.37 12.39
CA ARG A 70 4.27 -5.96 13.75
C ARG A 70 4.19 -4.92 14.88
N GLY A 71 4.52 -3.66 14.61
CA GLY A 71 4.40 -2.56 15.57
C GLY A 71 3.02 -1.90 15.65
N ARG A 72 2.01 -2.41 14.92
CA ARG A 72 0.63 -1.88 14.93
C ARG A 72 -0.28 -2.86 15.67
N GLU A 73 -0.20 -2.88 17.00
CA GLU A 73 -1.33 -3.38 17.80
C GLU A 73 -2.53 -2.46 17.51
N ALA A 74 -3.61 -3.06 17.02
CA ALA A 74 -4.81 -2.33 16.64
C ALA A 74 -5.35 -1.62 17.89
N ALA A 75 -5.45 -0.29 17.82
CA ALA A 75 -6.32 0.45 18.72
C ALA A 75 -7.76 -0.10 18.58
N GLU A 76 -8.59 0.08 19.61
CA GLU A 76 -9.96 -0.48 19.72
C GLU A 76 -10.88 -0.22 18.50
N ASP A 77 -10.59 0.79 17.68
CA ASP A 77 -11.30 1.16 16.44
C ASP A 77 -10.41 1.04 15.16
N GLY A 78 -9.25 0.41 15.26
CA GLY A 78 -8.24 0.34 14.21
C GLY A 78 -8.59 -0.69 13.13
N VAL A 79 -8.40 -0.31 11.87
CA VAL A 79 -8.48 -1.27 10.74
C VAL A 79 -7.53 -2.42 11.02
N PRO A 80 -8.00 -3.68 10.89
CA PRO A 80 -7.13 -4.82 11.05
C PRO A 80 -5.97 -4.75 10.07
N VAL A 81 -4.77 -5.15 10.51
CA VAL A 81 -3.67 -5.37 9.59
C VAL A 81 -4.05 -6.52 8.66
N LEU A 82 -4.27 -6.20 7.40
CA LEU A 82 -4.65 -7.18 6.38
C LEU A 82 -3.44 -7.54 5.54
N ILE A 83 -3.20 -8.84 5.41
CA ILE A 83 -2.26 -9.36 4.43
C ILE A 83 -3.00 -9.39 3.08
N PRO A 84 -2.51 -8.70 2.04
CA PRO A 84 -3.15 -8.72 0.74
C PRO A 84 -3.13 -10.12 0.13
N GLU A 85 -4.28 -10.57 -0.37
CA GLU A 85 -4.45 -11.85 -1.05
C GLU A 85 -4.31 -11.65 -2.57
N SER A 86 -3.65 -12.57 -3.28
CA SER A 86 -3.50 -12.45 -4.73
C SER A 86 -4.73 -12.96 -5.46
N ALA A 87 -5.12 -12.26 -6.53
CA ALA A 87 -6.12 -12.75 -7.49
C ALA A 87 -5.56 -13.80 -8.49
N GLY A 88 -4.35 -14.33 -8.28
CA GLY A 88 -3.80 -15.44 -9.08
C GLY A 88 -2.91 -15.06 -10.27
N ARG A 89 -2.46 -13.79 -10.35
CA ARG A 89 -1.50 -13.37 -11.40
C ARG A 89 -0.12 -13.96 -11.11
N LEU A 90 0.48 -14.63 -12.10
CA LEU A 90 1.84 -15.17 -12.03
C LEU A 90 2.80 -14.31 -12.86
N GLY A 91 4.05 -14.23 -12.44
CA GLY A 91 5.12 -13.56 -13.17
C GLY A 91 6.51 -13.92 -12.67
N ALA A 92 7.52 -13.19 -13.14
CA ALA A 92 8.88 -13.36 -12.66
C ALA A 92 9.01 -12.82 -11.22
N PHE A 93 9.92 -13.43 -10.45
CA PHE A 93 10.31 -12.88 -9.17
C PHE A 93 11.02 -11.53 -9.33
N PRO A 94 10.80 -10.58 -8.39
CA PRO A 94 11.59 -9.36 -8.35
C PRO A 94 13.09 -9.66 -8.22
N GLU A 95 13.90 -8.98 -9.04
CA GLU A 95 15.36 -9.06 -8.96
C GLU A 95 15.92 -7.96 -8.05
N PHE A 96 16.95 -8.30 -7.27
CA PHE A 96 17.71 -7.33 -6.48
C PHE A 96 19.13 -7.24 -7.05
N ILE A 97 19.50 -6.05 -7.54
CA ILE A 97 20.77 -5.82 -8.24
C ILE A 97 21.55 -4.79 -7.46
N ARG A 98 22.74 -5.18 -7.00
CA ARG A 98 23.65 -4.27 -6.34
C ARG A 98 24.43 -3.46 -7.37
N CYS A 99 24.43 -2.14 -7.20
CA CYS A 99 25.28 -1.21 -7.94
C CYS A 99 26.18 -0.49 -6.95
N ASP A 100 27.45 -0.27 -7.29
CA ASP A 100 28.42 0.34 -6.37
C ASP A 100 28.44 1.87 -6.45
N SER A 101 27.66 2.46 -7.36
CA SER A 101 27.47 3.91 -7.47
C SER A 101 26.14 4.26 -8.14
N ALA A 102 25.66 5.48 -7.91
CA ALA A 102 24.47 6.02 -8.57
C ALA A 102 24.61 6.03 -10.11
N TRP A 103 25.83 6.24 -10.62
CA TRP A 103 26.08 6.19 -12.07
C TRP A 103 25.95 4.78 -12.65
N GLN A 104 26.45 3.77 -11.95
CA GLN A 104 26.24 2.37 -12.33
C GLN A 104 24.77 1.99 -12.26
N GLU A 105 24.05 2.43 -11.23
CA GLU A 105 22.61 2.21 -11.09
C GLU A 105 21.83 2.81 -12.27
N TRP A 106 22.15 4.05 -12.64
CA TRP A 106 21.56 4.72 -13.81
C TRP A 106 21.75 3.91 -15.10
N ASN A 107 22.98 3.48 -15.38
CA ASN A 107 23.28 2.71 -16.58
C ASN A 107 22.55 1.35 -16.60
N CYS A 108 22.48 0.67 -15.45
CA CYS A 108 21.73 -0.57 -15.30
C CYS A 108 20.24 -0.38 -15.60
N LEU A 109 19.62 0.71 -15.12
CA LEU A 109 18.23 1.04 -15.40
C LEU A 109 17.98 1.30 -16.90
N VAL A 110 18.86 2.06 -17.55
CA VAL A 110 18.75 2.36 -18.98
C VAL A 110 18.87 1.10 -19.83
N GLU A 111 19.84 0.24 -19.55
CA GLU A 111 20.04 -1.02 -20.27
C GLU A 111 18.81 -1.93 -20.17
N ARG A 112 18.25 -2.08 -18.97
CA ARG A 112 17.06 -2.92 -18.74
C ARG A 112 15.81 -2.36 -19.41
N GLN A 113 15.61 -1.05 -19.39
CA GLN A 113 14.52 -0.44 -20.15
C GLN A 113 14.67 -0.65 -21.66
N GLY A 114 15.90 -0.60 -22.17
CA GLY A 114 16.21 -0.91 -23.57
C GLY A 114 15.83 -2.34 -23.94
N LYS A 115 16.29 -3.34 -23.16
CA LYS A 115 15.97 -4.76 -23.37
C LYS A 115 14.47 -5.03 -23.33
N ALA A 116 13.77 -4.52 -22.30
CA ALA A 116 12.33 -4.71 -22.15
C ALA A 116 11.50 -4.08 -23.28
N ARG A 117 12.03 -3.06 -23.98
CA ARG A 117 11.40 -2.48 -25.18
C ARG A 117 11.68 -3.30 -26.44
N ALA A 118 12.83 -3.93 -26.53
CA ALA A 118 13.19 -4.78 -27.67
C ALA A 118 12.46 -6.14 -27.67
N GLU A 119 12.03 -6.61 -26.50
CA GLU A 119 11.27 -7.85 -26.31
C GLU A 119 9.75 -7.68 -26.47
N ARG A 120 9.27 -6.46 -26.76
CA ARG A 120 7.86 -6.14 -27.03
C ARG A 120 7.60 -6.01 -28.52
#